data_AF-A0A7R9WTR0-F1
#
_entry.id   AF-A0A7R9WTR0-F1
#
_cell.length_a   1.000
_cell.length_b   1.000
_cell.length_c   1.000
_cell.angle_alpha   90.00
_cell.angle_beta   90.00
_cell.angle_gamma   90.00
#
_symmetry.space_group_name_H-M   'P 1'
#
loop_
_entity.id
_entity.type
_entity.pdbx_description
1 polymer ?
#
loop_
_entity_poly.entity_id
_entity_poly.type
_entity_poly.pdbx_seq_one_letter_code
_entity_poly.pdbx_strand_id
1 'polypeptide(L)'
;IQPTLLSYSFNGPPQAALLDSESVRADTILLLDTFFHVVVFHGETIAAWREQGYHEQEEHAAFRSLLEAPQSDAQLIMDARFPVPRYIVCDQHKSEARFLMAKLNPSTTHNSNLDGVTGTQVNTDDVSLRVFMEHLMKLAVQQ
;
A
#
# COMPACT_ATOMS: atom_id res chain seq x y z
N ILE A 1 -12.19 9.76 -8.27
CA ILE A 1 -11.13 10.39 -7.45
C ILE A 1 -10.22 9.26 -6.97
N GLN A 2 -8.91 9.33 -7.22
CA GLN A 2 -7.95 8.26 -6.94
C GLN A 2 -7.05 8.65 -5.75
N PRO A 3 -6.99 7.83 -4.67
CA PRO A 3 -6.01 7.98 -3.60
C PRO A 3 -4.57 7.91 -4.10
N THR A 4 -3.65 8.57 -3.41
CA THR A 4 -2.20 8.49 -3.70
C THR A 4 -1.58 7.36 -2.89
N LEU A 5 -0.69 6.59 -3.51
CA LEU A 5 0.11 5.57 -2.85
C LEU A 5 1.60 5.82 -3.12
N LEU A 6 2.40 5.99 -2.07
CA LEU A 6 3.86 6.07 -2.16
C LEU A 6 4.49 4.81 -1.58
N SER A 7 5.55 4.31 -2.20
CA SER A 7 6.34 3.18 -1.76
C SER A 7 7.74 3.62 -1.34
N TYR A 8 8.15 3.13 -0.18
CA TYR A 8 9.45 3.36 0.44
C TYR A 8 10.17 2.01 0.51
N SER A 9 11.41 1.97 0.02
CA SER A 9 12.25 0.78 0.05
C SER A 9 13.71 1.20 0.20
N PHE A 10 14.61 0.24 0.39
CA PHE A 10 16.05 0.50 0.41
C PHE A 10 16.62 0.90 -0.96
N ASN A 11 15.87 0.71 -2.04
CA ASN A 11 16.37 0.86 -3.42
C ASN A 11 16.29 2.30 -3.95
N GLY A 12 16.07 3.29 -3.10
CA GLY A 12 16.09 4.70 -3.50
C GLY A 12 15.07 5.58 -2.78
N PRO A 13 14.83 6.79 -3.31
CA PRO A 13 13.84 7.71 -2.74
C PRO A 13 12.41 7.15 -2.87
N PRO A 14 11.43 7.73 -2.15
CA PRO A 14 10.03 7.32 -2.26
C PRO A 14 9.51 7.44 -3.70
N GLN A 15 8.76 6.43 -4.15
CA GLN A 15 8.21 6.38 -5.52
C GLN A 15 6.70 6.23 -5.50
N ALA A 16 6.02 6.82 -6.49
CA ALA A 16 4.61 6.57 -6.69
C ALA A 16 4.36 5.11 -7.07
N ALA A 17 3.43 4.46 -6.38
CA ALA A 17 3.01 3.10 -6.62
C ALA A 17 1.58 3.07 -7.19
N LEU A 18 1.26 2.01 -7.93
CA LEU A 18 -0.10 1.80 -8.39
C LEU A 18 -0.99 1.44 -7.20
N LEU A 19 -2.23 1.91 -7.20
CA LEU A 19 -3.22 1.55 -6.19
C LEU A 19 -3.77 0.14 -6.46
N ASP A 20 -2.87 -0.85 -6.39
CA ASP A 20 -3.06 -2.23 -6.83
C ASP A 20 -2.47 -3.20 -5.80
N SER A 21 -3.07 -4.39 -5.69
CA SER A 21 -2.61 -5.46 -4.81
C SER A 21 -1.17 -5.90 -5.08
N GLU A 22 -0.70 -5.78 -6.32
CA GLU A 22 0.70 -6.06 -6.70
C GLU A 22 1.72 -5.10 -6.06
N SER A 23 1.28 -3.89 -5.67
CA SER A 23 2.17 -2.92 -5.00
C SER A 23 2.43 -3.26 -3.53
N VAL A 24 1.69 -4.22 -2.97
CA VAL A 24 1.87 -4.67 -1.58
C VAL A 24 2.97 -5.73 -1.52
N ARG A 25 4.17 -5.29 -1.15
CA ARG A 25 5.36 -6.15 -1.02
C ARG A 25 5.85 -6.22 0.42
N ALA A 26 6.37 -7.38 0.80
CA ALA A 26 6.86 -7.64 2.15
C ALA A 26 8.07 -6.76 2.55
N ASP A 27 8.89 -6.35 1.58
CA ASP A 27 10.14 -5.61 1.73
C ASP A 27 9.98 -4.08 1.62
N THR A 28 8.74 -3.56 1.65
CA THR A 28 8.45 -2.14 1.44
C THR A 28 7.53 -1.56 2.51
N ILE A 29 7.55 -0.23 2.65
CA ILE A 29 6.56 0.52 3.41
C ILE A 29 5.72 1.31 2.43
N LEU A 30 4.41 1.37 2.64
CA LEU A 30 3.48 2.13 1.82
C LEU A 30 2.87 3.28 2.61
N LEU A 31 2.80 4.46 2.00
CA LEU A 31 2.03 5.61 2.51
C LEU A 31 0.83 5.83 1.59
N LEU A 32 -0.37 5.53 2.10
CA LEU A 32 -1.63 5.75 1.41
C LEU A 32 -2.27 7.04 1.92
N ASP A 33 -2.64 7.92 0.99
CA ASP A 33 -3.40 9.14 1.26
C ASP A 33 -4.75 9.09 0.53
N THR A 34 -5.83 8.97 1.31
CA THR A 34 -7.22 8.94 0.81
C THR A 34 -7.97 10.26 1.04
N PHE A 35 -7.27 11.36 1.31
CA PHE A 35 -7.80 12.60 1.86
C PHE A 35 -8.27 12.47 3.32
N PHE A 36 -9.15 11.51 3.64
CA PHE A 36 -9.73 11.33 4.98
C PHE A 36 -8.90 10.44 5.91
N HIS A 37 -8.11 9.54 5.34
CA HIS A 37 -7.18 8.67 6.06
C HIS A 37 -5.79 8.79 5.48
N VAL A 38 -4.80 8.82 6.36
CA VAL A 38 -3.38 8.68 6.04
C VAL A 38 -2.91 7.38 6.69
N VAL A 39 -2.49 6.41 5.87
CA VAL A 39 -2.15 5.06 6.33
C VAL A 39 -0.69 4.78 6.03
N VAL A 40 0.09 4.47 7.05
CA VAL A 40 1.44 3.92 6.93
C VAL A 40 1.34 2.42 7.11
N PHE A 41 1.66 1.68 6.06
CA PHE A 41 1.57 0.21 6.01
C PHE A 41 2.96 -0.41 5.89
N HIS A 42 3.32 -1.31 6.80
CA HIS A 42 4.57 -2.04 6.76
C HIS A 42 4.37 -3.43 6.15
N GLY A 43 5.17 -3.78 5.14
CA GLY A 43 5.26 -5.15 4.64
C GLY A 43 5.76 -6.12 5.71
N GLU A 44 5.46 -7.40 5.53
CA GLU A 44 5.78 -8.46 6.50
C GLU A 44 7.25 -8.47 6.95
N THR A 45 8.21 -8.38 6.01
CA THR A 45 9.63 -8.37 6.33
C THR A 45 10.04 -7.12 7.10
N ILE A 46 9.52 -5.96 6.70
CA ILE A 46 9.76 -4.70 7.41
C ILE A 46 9.23 -4.75 8.84
N ALA A 47 8.01 -5.26 9.03
CA ALA A 47 7.40 -5.41 10.34
C ALA A 47 8.22 -6.36 11.23
N ALA A 48 8.65 -7.51 10.68
CA ALA A 48 9.48 -8.46 11.40
C ALA A 48 10.83 -7.87 11.84
N TRP A 49 11.49 -7.10 10.97
CA TRP A 49 12.74 -6.41 11.32
C TRP A 49 12.55 -5.31 12.36
N ARG A 50 11.41 -4.61 12.32
CA ARG A 50 11.05 -3.63 13.35
C ARG A 50 10.86 -4.30 14.71
N GLU A 51 10.11 -5.41 14.76
CA GLU A 51 9.87 -6.19 15.98
C GLU A 51 11.15 -6.79 16.57
N GLN A 52 12.12 -7.16 15.73
CA GLN A 52 13.44 -7.64 16.15
C GLN A 52 14.37 -6.53 16.67
N GLY A 53 13.94 -5.27 16.62
CA GLY A 53 14.72 -4.14 17.12
C GLY A 53 15.91 -3.76 16.25
N TYR A 54 15.97 -4.18 14.98
CA TYR A 54 17.13 -3.85 14.12
C TYR A 54 17.32 -2.34 13.99
N HIS A 55 16.24 -1.57 13.89
CA HIS A 55 16.27 -0.11 13.82
C HIS A 55 16.89 0.58 15.05
N GLU A 56 17.05 -0.11 16.18
CA GLU A 56 17.70 0.43 17.39
C GLU A 56 19.22 0.31 17.32
N GLN A 57 19.74 -0.60 16.49
CA GLN A 57 21.17 -0.85 16.34
C GLN A 57 21.81 0.21 15.43
N GLU A 58 22.95 0.76 15.82
CA GLU A 58 23.66 1.78 15.03
C GLU A 58 24.05 1.28 13.63
N GLU A 59 24.37 -0.01 13.51
CA GLU A 59 24.71 -0.68 12.25
C GLU A 59 23.56 -0.68 11.22
N HIS A 60 22.32 -0.47 11.69
CA HIS A 60 21.12 -0.46 10.87
C HIS A 60 20.44 0.92 10.82
N ALA A 61 21.24 2.00 10.90
CA ALA A 61 20.75 3.37 10.76
C ALA A 61 19.90 3.59 9.50
N ALA A 62 20.23 2.93 8.38
CA ALA A 62 19.44 3.01 7.15
C ALA A 62 18.00 2.49 7.32
N PHE A 63 17.81 1.44 8.13
CA PHE A 63 16.48 0.90 8.42
C PHE A 63 15.67 1.83 9.32
N ARG A 64 16.32 2.48 10.30
CA ARG A 64 15.69 3.53 11.11
C ARG A 64 15.19 4.68 10.23
N SER A 65 16.04 5.18 9.33
CA SER A 65 15.65 6.24 8.40
C SER A 65 14.50 5.81 7.48
N LEU A 66 14.49 4.54 7.04
CA LEU A 66 13.39 3.99 6.23
C LEU A 66 12.05 4.00 6.99
N LEU A 67 12.05 3.69 8.29
CA LEU A 67 10.84 3.73 9.13
C LEU A 67 10.37 5.15 9.42
N GLU A 68 11.27 6.12 9.53
CA GLU A 68 10.98 7.52 9.84
C GLU A 68 10.43 8.30 8.64
N ALA A 69 10.96 8.05 7.43
CA ALA A 69 10.59 8.77 6.21
C ALA A 69 9.07 8.85 5.95
N PRO A 70 8.30 7.74 5.92
CA PRO A 70 6.86 7.79 5.69
C PRO A 70 6.08 8.46 6.83
N GLN A 71 6.61 8.46 8.06
CA GLN A 71 5.98 9.15 9.19
C GLN A 71 6.13 10.67 9.07
N SER A 72 7.30 11.13 8.63
CA SER A 72 7.54 12.55 8.38
C SER A 72 6.61 13.07 7.28
N ASP A 73 6.50 12.34 6.16
CA ASP A 73 5.60 12.70 5.07
C ASP A 73 4.13 12.66 5.49
N ALA A 74 3.73 11.66 6.29
CA ALA A 74 2.39 11.59 6.84
C ALA A 74 2.06 12.80 7.73
N GLN A 75 3.00 13.25 8.57
CA GLN A 75 2.82 14.41 9.43
C GLN A 75 2.64 15.69 8.62
N LEU A 76 3.44 15.88 7.57
CA LEU A 76 3.29 17.03 6.65
C LEU A 76 1.91 17.06 6.00
N ILE A 77 1.39 15.89 5.59
CA ILE A 77 0.04 15.76 5.03
C ILE A 77 -1.02 16.15 6.06
N MET A 78 -0.88 15.69 7.30
CA MET A 78 -1.84 15.98 8.38
C MET A 78 -1.87 17.46 8.73
N ASP A 79 -0.70 18.10 8.85
CA ASP A 79 -0.58 19.51 9.24
C ASP A 79 -1.13 20.46 8.17
N ALA A 80 -1.03 20.07 6.90
CA ALA A 80 -1.52 20.87 5.78
C ALA A 80 -3.03 20.71 5.51
N ARG A 81 -3.74 19.80 6.21
CA ARG A 81 -5.09 19.39 5.83
C ARG A 81 -6.17 19.75 6.85
N PHE A 82 -7.33 20.18 6.34
CA PHE A 82 -8.55 20.38 7.10
C PHE A 82 -9.76 19.71 6.42
N PRO A 83 -10.57 18.89 7.12
CA PRO A 83 -10.34 18.43 8.48
C PRO A 83 -9.11 17.52 8.59
N VAL A 84 -8.49 17.46 9.77
CA VAL A 84 -7.32 16.61 10.01
C VAL A 84 -7.71 15.15 9.72
N PRO A 85 -6.97 14.44 8.86
CA PRO A 85 -7.29 13.07 8.50
C PRO A 85 -7.01 12.11 9.66
N ARG A 86 -7.65 10.96 9.65
CA ARG A 86 -7.34 9.89 10.59
C ARG A 86 -6.02 9.23 10.21
N TYR A 87 -5.05 9.28 11.12
CA TYR A 87 -3.78 8.57 10.99
C TYR A 87 -3.89 7.12 11.42
N ILE A 88 -3.32 6.21 10.62
CA ILE A 88 -3.33 4.76 10.88
C ILE A 88 -1.95 4.21 10.56
N VAL A 89 -1.40 3.42 11.48
CA VAL A 89 -0.17 2.67 11.27
C VAL A 89 -0.51 1.21 11.40
N CYS A 90 -0.18 0.40 10.40
CA CYS A 90 -0.48 -1.02 10.43
C CYS A 90 0.59 -1.85 9.73
N ASP A 91 0.55 -3.15 10.02
CA ASP A 91 1.45 -4.14 9.42
C ASP A 91 0.66 -5.13 8.58
N GLN A 92 1.32 -5.74 7.61
CA GLN A 92 0.75 -6.79 6.79
C GLN A 92 0.17 -7.92 7.67
N HIS A 93 -0.99 -8.44 7.25
CA HIS A 93 -1.76 -9.47 7.97
C HIS A 93 -2.39 -9.06 9.31
N LYS A 94 -2.32 -7.78 9.71
CA LYS A 94 -3.06 -7.26 10.89
C LYS A 94 -4.41 -6.68 10.49
N SER A 95 -5.32 -6.55 11.46
CA SER A 95 -6.71 -6.12 11.22
C SER A 95 -6.82 -4.73 10.58
N GLU A 96 -5.94 -3.80 10.94
CA GLU A 96 -5.93 -2.43 10.41
C GLU A 96 -5.39 -2.34 8.99
N ALA A 97 -4.72 -3.37 8.46
CA ALA A 97 -4.29 -3.43 7.06
C ALA A 97 -5.46 -3.31 6.08
N ARG A 98 -6.69 -3.65 6.51
CA ARG A 98 -7.92 -3.51 5.73
C ARG A 98 -8.15 -2.09 5.19
N PHE A 99 -7.65 -1.06 5.87
CA PHE A 99 -7.80 0.33 5.42
C PHE A 99 -7.05 0.60 4.11
N LEU A 100 -5.92 -0.09 3.91
CA LEU A 100 -5.22 -0.11 2.64
C LEU A 100 -5.89 -1.09 1.67
N MET A 101 -6.08 -2.35 2.06
CA MET A 101 -6.54 -3.41 1.15
C MET A 101 -7.88 -3.10 0.48
N ALA A 102 -8.81 -2.47 1.20
CA ALA A 102 -10.12 -2.09 0.65
C ALA A 102 -10.07 -0.94 -0.37
N LYS A 103 -8.90 -0.33 -0.61
CA LYS A 103 -8.69 0.73 -1.60
C LYS A 103 -7.92 0.25 -2.83
N LEU A 104 -7.33 -0.94 -2.76
CA LEU A 104 -6.53 -1.48 -3.85
C LEU A 104 -7.41 -2.10 -4.93
N ASN A 105 -6.97 -1.97 -6.18
CA ASN A 105 -7.49 -2.75 -7.27
C ASN A 105 -7.14 -4.23 -7.05
N PRO A 106 -8.12 -5.15 -7.09
CA PRO A 106 -7.89 -6.57 -6.86
C PRO A 106 -7.37 -7.26 -8.14
N SER A 107 -6.17 -6.93 -8.59
CA SER A 107 -5.54 -7.62 -9.74
C SER A 107 -5.25 -9.10 -9.44
N THR A 108 -5.01 -9.41 -8.16
CA THR A 108 -4.85 -10.77 -7.64
C THR A 108 -6.00 -11.12 -6.67
N THR A 109 -6.97 -11.91 -7.13
CA THR A 109 -8.12 -12.37 -6.34
C THR A 109 -7.99 -13.85 -5.93
N HIS A 110 -8.86 -14.29 -5.02
CA HIS A 110 -8.99 -15.72 -4.65
C HIS A 110 -9.47 -16.63 -5.79
N ASN A 111 -10.17 -16.07 -6.79
CA ASN A 111 -10.62 -16.81 -7.97
C ASN A 111 -9.59 -16.86 -9.11
N SER A 112 -8.60 -15.97 -9.12
CA SER A 112 -7.51 -15.96 -10.11
C SER A 112 -6.32 -16.83 -9.74
N ASN A 113 -6.48 -17.77 -8.80
CA ASN A 113 -5.43 -18.68 -8.30
C ASN A 113 -4.89 -19.68 -9.36
N LEU A 114 -5.18 -19.47 -10.65
CA LEU A 114 -4.70 -20.27 -11.77
C LEU A 114 -3.26 -19.93 -12.21
N ASP A 115 -2.71 -18.76 -11.88
CA ASP A 115 -1.45 -18.28 -12.51
C ASP A 115 -0.23 -18.15 -11.57
N GLY A 116 -0.27 -18.67 -10.34
CA GLY A 116 0.93 -18.70 -9.48
C GLY A 116 1.55 -17.33 -9.16
N VAL A 117 0.79 -16.24 -9.32
CA VAL A 117 1.24 -14.87 -9.09
C VAL A 117 1.44 -14.65 -7.59
N THR A 118 2.69 -14.34 -7.21
CA THR A 118 3.08 -13.98 -5.86
C THR A 118 2.74 -12.52 -5.59
N GLY A 119 1.55 -12.27 -5.04
CA GLY A 119 1.10 -10.94 -4.62
C GLY A 119 0.11 -11.03 -3.46
N THR A 120 -0.12 -9.92 -2.76
CA THR A 120 -1.12 -9.92 -1.67
C THR A 120 -2.50 -10.16 -2.24
N GLN A 121 -3.16 -11.23 -1.82
CA GLN A 121 -4.49 -11.58 -2.31
C GLN A 121 -5.55 -10.69 -1.65
N VAL A 122 -6.33 -10.00 -2.46
CA VAL A 122 -7.48 -9.22 -1.98
C VAL A 122 -8.72 -10.10 -2.05
N ASN A 123 -9.29 -10.42 -0.87
CA ASN A 123 -10.47 -11.25 -0.75
C ASN A 123 -11.74 -10.43 -1.01
N THR A 124 -12.01 -10.16 -2.29
CA THR A 124 -13.22 -9.45 -2.76
C THR A 124 -13.76 -10.12 -4.03
N ASP A 125 -15.06 -9.91 -4.28
CA ASP A 125 -15.74 -10.23 -5.54
C ASP A 125 -15.80 -9.02 -6.49
N ASP A 126 -15.16 -7.90 -6.12
CA ASP A 126 -15.08 -6.71 -6.96
C ASP A 126 -14.32 -6.98 -8.27
N VAL A 127 -14.75 -6.28 -9.32
CA VAL A 127 -14.18 -6.37 -10.66
C VAL A 127 -12.86 -5.61 -10.71
N SER A 128 -11.79 -6.25 -11.19
CA SER A 128 -10.50 -5.57 -11.39
C SER A 128 -10.57 -4.54 -12.51
N LEU A 129 -9.68 -3.54 -12.48
CA LEU A 129 -9.60 -2.48 -13.49
C LEU A 129 -9.43 -3.05 -14.90
N ARG A 130 -8.68 -4.15 -15.06
CA ARG A 130 -8.51 -4.83 -16.34
C ARG A 130 -9.85 -5.28 -16.93
N VAL A 131 -10.64 -6.00 -16.14
CA VAL A 131 -11.95 -6.51 -16.58
C VAL A 131 -12.92 -5.36 -16.86
N PHE A 132 -12.89 -4.31 -16.04
CA PHE A 132 -13.66 -3.09 -16.31
C PHE A 132 -13.31 -2.47 -17.66
N MET A 133 -12.02 -2.31 -17.96
CA MET A 133 -11.56 -1.74 -19.23
C MET A 133 -11.91 -2.64 -20.42
N GLU A 134 -11.79 -3.96 -20.29
CA GLU A 134 -12.21 -4.92 -21.33
C GLU A 134 -13.70 -4.78 -21.68
N HIS A 135 -14.56 -4.69 -20.66
CA HIS A 135 -16.00 -4.50 -20.84
C HIS A 135 -16.32 -3.14 -21.47
N LEU A 136 -15.67 -2.07 -20.98
CA LEU A 136 -15.83 -0.72 -21.51
C LEU A 136 -15.46 -0.66 -22.99
N MET A 137 -14.30 -1.20 -23.36
CA MET A 137 -13.84 -1.25 -24.75
C MET A 137 -14.84 -2.00 -25.63
N LYS A 138 -15.34 -3.17 -25.18
CA LYS A 138 -16.31 -3.96 -25.93
C LYS A 138 -17.62 -3.21 -26.18
N LEU A 139 -18.15 -2.51 -25.18
CA LEU A 139 -19.39 -1.74 -25.30
C LEU A 139 -19.20 -0.48 -26.15
N ALA A 140 -18.05 0.19 -26.04
CA ALA A 140 -17.76 1.40 -26.80
C ALA A 140 -17.68 1.18 -28.31
N VAL A 141 -17.35 -0.05 -28.75
CA VAL A 141 -17.26 -0.42 -30.17
C VAL A 141 -18.45 -1.22 -30.69
N GLN A 142 -19.42 -1.56 -29.83
CA GLN A 142 -20.68 -2.16 -30.25
C GLN A 142 -21.57 -1.06 -30.86
N GLN A 143 -21.79 -1.15 -32.18
CA GLN A 143 -22.82 -0.38 -32.87
C GLN A 143 -24.19 -1.07 -32.77
#